data_AF-A0A523Y956-F1
#
_entry.id   AF-A0A523Y956-F1
#
_cell.length_a   1.000
_cell.length_b   1.000
_cell.length_c   1.000
_cell.angle_alpha   90.00
_cell.angle_beta   90.00
_cell.angle_gamma   90.00
#
_symmetry.space_group_name_H-M   'P 1'
#
loop_
_entity.id
_entity.type
_entity.pdbx_description
1 polymer ?
#
loop_
_entity_poly.entity_id
_entity_poly.type
_entity_poly.pdbx_seq_one_letter_code
_entity_poly.pdbx_strand_id
1 'polypeptide(L)'
;MSKRKLAKTNEEFDLRFDQGEDIHDLIDLSKATITKPGKNIRITLDISESLVREIDEIRGAIGVDRGALIKVWLYERIMQEKSGKGA
;
A
#
# COMPACT_ATOMS: atom_id res chain seq x y z
N MET A 1 13.76 -8.05 -30.99
CA MET A 1 12.72 -8.20 -29.96
C MET A 1 12.94 -9.54 -29.26
N SER A 2 13.68 -9.55 -28.14
CA SER A 2 13.97 -10.79 -27.42
C SER A 2 12.70 -11.32 -26.75
N LYS A 3 12.47 -12.64 -26.79
CA LYS A 3 11.32 -13.29 -26.16
C LYS A 3 11.38 -13.04 -24.65
N ARG A 4 10.41 -12.31 -24.09
CA ARG A 4 10.27 -12.13 -22.64
C ARG A 4 10.05 -13.51 -21.99
N LYS A 5 10.99 -13.95 -21.15
CA LYS A 5 10.84 -15.17 -20.35
C LYS A 5 10.20 -14.78 -19.03
N LEU A 6 8.88 -14.76 -18.99
CA LEU A 6 8.14 -14.53 -17.74
C LEU A 6 8.46 -15.63 -16.72
N ALA A 7 8.50 -15.28 -15.44
CA ALA A 7 8.55 -16.28 -14.37
C ALA A 7 7.34 -17.22 -14.47
N LYS A 8 7.57 -18.52 -14.31
CA LYS A 8 6.49 -19.52 -14.40
C LYS A 8 5.65 -19.61 -13.13
N THR A 9 6.27 -19.36 -11.99
CA THR A 9 5.65 -19.36 -10.65
C THR A 9 6.24 -18.26 -9.78
N ASN A 10 5.52 -17.84 -8.75
CA ASN A 10 6.00 -16.86 -7.77
C ASN A 10 7.23 -17.39 -7.01
N GLU A 11 7.24 -18.69 -6.70
CA GLU A 11 8.35 -19.33 -5.98
C GLU A 11 9.68 -19.31 -6.77
N GLU A 12 9.63 -19.46 -8.10
CA GLU A 12 10.82 -19.33 -8.97
C GLU A 12 11.35 -17.89 -8.99
N PHE A 13 10.43 -16.92 -8.97
CA PHE A 13 10.77 -15.51 -8.94
C PHE A 13 11.43 -15.12 -7.62
N ASP A 14 10.85 -15.53 -6.49
CA ASP A 14 11.38 -15.24 -5.15
C ASP A 14 12.78 -15.86 -4.96
N LEU A 15 12.96 -17.11 -5.38
CA LEU A 15 14.27 -17.78 -5.28
C LEU A 15 15.37 -17.07 -6.08
N ARG A 16 15.08 -16.62 -7.32
CA ARG A 16 16.06 -15.90 -8.15
C ARG A 16 16.33 -14.49 -7.65
N PHE A 17 15.33 -13.84 -7.08
CA PHE A 17 15.48 -12.55 -6.42
C PHE A 17 16.40 -12.67 -5.20
N ASP A 18 16.18 -13.67 -4.34
CA ASP A 18 17.00 -13.92 -3.14
C ASP A 18 18.44 -14.34 -3.49
N GLN A 19 18.64 -14.96 -4.66
CA GLN A 19 19.96 -15.29 -5.21
C GLN A 19 20.71 -14.08 -5.80
N GLY A 20 20.07 -12.91 -5.88
CA GLY A 20 20.66 -11.69 -6.42
C GLY A 20 20.77 -11.68 -7.96
N GLU A 21 19.98 -12.51 -8.65
CA GLU A 21 19.91 -12.49 -10.12
C GLU A 21 19.12 -11.28 -10.64
N ASP A 22 19.43 -10.85 -11.87
CA ASP A 22 18.65 -9.80 -12.54
C ASP A 22 17.28 -10.35 -13.00
N ILE A 23 16.24 -10.02 -12.24
CA ILE A 23 14.86 -10.44 -12.45
C ILE A 23 14.06 -9.55 -13.43
N HIS A 24 14.65 -8.47 -13.97
CA HIS A 24 13.92 -7.52 -14.82
C HIS A 24 13.35 -8.15 -16.09
N ASP A 25 14.01 -9.19 -16.62
CA ASP A 25 13.54 -9.95 -17.80
C ASP A 25 12.38 -10.91 -17.48
N LEU A 26 12.14 -11.18 -16.19
CA LEU A 26 11.11 -12.10 -15.69
C LEU A 26 9.76 -11.43 -15.44
N ILE A 27 9.72 -10.09 -15.45
CA ILE A 27 8.54 -9.28 -15.13
C ILE A 27 8.14 -8.41 -16.31
N ASP A 28 6.82 -8.28 -16.53
CA ASP A 28 6.30 -7.37 -17.56
C ASP A 28 6.16 -5.95 -16.99
N LEU A 29 7.24 -5.18 -17.06
CA LEU A 29 7.26 -3.77 -16.64
C LEU A 29 6.26 -2.89 -17.42
N SER A 30 5.75 -3.34 -18.57
CA SER A 30 4.72 -2.58 -19.30
C SER A 30 3.35 -2.58 -18.62
N LYS A 31 3.11 -3.56 -17.73
CA LYS A 31 1.93 -3.62 -16.85
C LYS A 31 2.18 -3.02 -15.47
N ALA A 32 3.40 -2.54 -15.19
CA ALA A 32 3.70 -1.91 -13.92
C ALA A 32 2.97 -0.57 -13.83
N THR A 33 1.86 -0.55 -13.11
CA THR A 33 1.11 0.68 -12.83
C THR A 33 1.87 1.48 -11.78
N ILE A 34 2.72 2.39 -12.20
CA ILE A 34 3.31 3.40 -11.32
C ILE A 34 2.21 4.43 -11.03
N THR A 35 1.46 4.25 -9.96
CA THR A 35 0.66 5.32 -9.37
C THR A 35 1.64 6.38 -8.86
N LYS A 36 1.96 7.36 -9.71
CA LYS A 36 2.72 8.56 -9.30
C LYS A 36 2.08 9.08 -8.00
N PRO A 37 2.80 9.19 -6.87
CA PRO A 37 2.28 9.86 -5.68
C PRO A 37 2.28 11.38 -5.95
N GLY A 38 1.38 11.81 -6.84
CA GLY A 38 1.32 13.16 -7.36
C GLY A 38 0.44 14.02 -6.49
N LYS A 39 1.06 14.72 -5.54
CA LYS A 39 0.52 15.68 -4.55
C LYS A 39 -0.04 15.05 -3.27
N ASN A 40 0.80 15.06 -2.23
CA ASN A 40 0.33 15.00 -0.86
C ASN A 40 -0.32 16.36 -0.51
N ILE A 41 -1.62 16.34 -0.18
CA ILE A 41 -2.34 17.52 0.31
C ILE A 41 -2.36 17.44 1.84
N ARG A 42 -1.94 18.51 2.52
CA ARG A 42 -2.03 18.60 3.98
C ARG A 42 -3.44 19.05 4.37
N ILE A 43 -4.04 18.33 5.30
CA ILE A 43 -5.35 18.66 5.86
C ILE A 43 -5.15 18.98 7.34
N THR A 44 -5.77 20.06 7.81
CA THR A 44 -5.89 20.38 9.23
C THR A 44 -7.30 20.00 9.67
N LEU A 45 -7.42 19.24 10.75
CA LEU A 45 -8.70 18.76 11.27
C LEU A 45 -8.74 18.98 12.77
N ASP A 46 -9.85 19.50 13.27
CA ASP A 46 -10.17 19.52 14.68
C ASP A 46 -10.89 18.22 15.07
N ILE A 47 -10.39 17.55 16.09
CA ILE A 47 -10.92 16.27 16.60
C ILE A 47 -10.94 16.31 18.12
N SER A 48 -11.89 15.61 18.73
CA SER A 48 -12.05 15.58 20.19
C SER A 48 -10.85 14.92 20.87
N GLU A 49 -10.54 15.38 22.09
CA GLU A 49 -9.47 14.79 22.89
C GLU A 49 -9.72 13.30 23.17
N SER A 50 -10.97 12.91 23.40
CA SER A 50 -11.35 11.52 23.64
C SER A 50 -10.96 10.61 22.48
N LEU A 51 -11.21 11.04 21.24
CA LEU A 51 -10.89 10.27 20.05
C LEU A 51 -9.37 10.17 19.84
N VAL A 52 -8.62 11.24 20.12
CA VAL A 52 -7.15 11.20 20.04
C VAL A 52 -6.56 10.22 21.05
N ARG A 53 -7.14 10.14 22.26
CA ARG A 53 -6.71 9.16 23.29
C ARG A 53 -6.97 7.72 22.85
N GLU A 54 -8.13 7.43 22.29
CA GLU A 54 -8.43 6.10 21.73
C GLU A 54 -7.45 5.71 20.61
N ILE A 55 -7.13 6.66 19.71
CA ILE A 55 -6.12 6.47 18.65
C ILE A 55 -4.73 6.19 19.25
N ASP A 56 -4.37 6.88 20.33
CA ASP A 56 -3.09 6.70 21.01
C ASP A 56 -2.93 5.33 21.66
N GLU A 57 -3.99 4.80 22.25
CA GLU A 57 -4.00 3.46 22.85
C GLU A 57 -3.77 2.39 21.78
N ILE A 58 -4.49 2.51 20.65
CA ILE A 58 -4.39 1.55 19.54
C ILE A 58 -3.03 1.63 18.86
N ARG A 59 -2.52 2.83 18.58
CA ARG A 59 -1.20 2.97 17.96
C ARG A 59 -0.10 2.46 18.89
N GLY A 60 -0.27 2.57 20.21
CA GLY A 60 0.68 2.09 21.20
C GLY A 60 0.82 0.56 21.17
N ALA A 61 -0.29 -0.14 20.97
CA ALA A 61 -0.31 -1.59 20.83
C ALA A 61 0.36 -2.08 19.52
N ILE A 62 0.22 -1.33 18.43
CA ILE A 62 0.70 -1.71 17.08
C ILE A 62 2.10 -1.14 16.78
N GLY A 63 2.53 -0.11 17.52
CA GLY A 63 3.84 0.54 17.36
C GLY A 63 3.93 1.49 16.16
N VAL A 64 2.85 2.21 15.83
CA VAL A 64 2.79 3.12 14.67
C VAL A 64 2.55 4.58 15.06
N ASP A 65 2.89 5.50 14.16
CA ASP A 65 2.54 6.92 14.29
C ASP A 65 1.03 7.16 14.07
N ARG A 66 0.48 8.20 14.70
CA ARG A 66 -0.94 8.60 14.57
C ARG A 66 -1.33 8.81 13.11
N GLY A 67 -0.50 9.52 12.34
CA GLY A 67 -0.76 9.83 10.93
C GLY A 67 -0.75 8.60 10.02
N ALA A 68 0.06 7.60 10.35
CA ALA A 68 0.05 6.32 9.64
C ALA A 68 -1.27 5.57 9.87
N LEU A 69 -1.70 5.45 11.14
CA LEU A 69 -2.96 4.78 11.51
C LEU A 69 -4.17 5.48 10.89
N ILE A 70 -4.26 6.81 11.02
CA ILE A 70 -5.36 7.61 10.46
C ILE A 70 -5.44 7.46 8.94
N LYS A 71 -4.30 7.41 8.23
CA LYS A 71 -4.27 7.25 6.78
C LYS A 71 -4.85 5.91 6.33
N VAL A 72 -4.53 4.83 7.04
CA VAL A 72 -5.04 3.49 6.75
C VAL A 72 -6.55 3.44 6.96
N TRP A 73 -7.04 3.88 8.12
CA TRP A 73 -8.48 3.89 8.41
C TRP A 73 -9.27 4.76 7.43
N LEU A 74 -8.74 5.93 7.05
CA LEU A 74 -9.39 6.78 6.06
C LEU A 74 -9.49 6.06 4.70
N TYR A 75 -8.44 5.36 4.29
CA TYR A 75 -8.45 4.57 3.05
C TYR A 75 -9.47 3.43 3.12
N GLU A 76 -9.46 2.65 4.19
CA GLU A 76 -10.40 1.54 4.40
C GLU A 76 -11.85 2.03 4.38
N ARG A 77 -12.14 3.12 5.10
CA ARG A 77 -13.49 3.69 5.14
C ARG A 77 -13.94 4.20 3.78
N ILE A 78 -13.06 4.86 3.02
CA ILE A 78 -13.37 5.31 1.66
C ILE A 78 -13.62 4.12 0.73
N MET A 79 -12.83 3.05 0.84
CA MET A 79 -13.03 1.82 0.05
C MET A 79 -14.39 1.19 0.36
N GLN A 80 -14.75 1.05 1.64
CA GLN A 80 -16.06 0.53 2.05
C GLN A 80 -17.21 1.36 1.47
N GLU A 81 -17.13 2.69 1.55
CA GLU A 81 -18.17 3.60 1.02
C GLU A 81 -18.28 3.53 -0.51
N LYS A 82 -17.17 3.36 -1.22
CA LYS A 82 -17.17 3.20 -2.69
C LYS A 82 -17.71 1.84 -3.10
N SER A 83 -17.36 0.78 -2.38
CA SER A 83 -17.88 -0.57 -2.64
C SER A 83 -19.36 -0.71 -2.30
N GLY A 84 -19.86 0.01 -1.30
CA GLY A 84 -21.29 0.02 -0.92
C GLY A 84 -22.20 0.87 -1.81
N LYS A 85 -21.65 1.77 -2.64
CA LYS A 85 -22.40 2.62 -3.59
C LYS A 85 -22.38 2.11 -5.04
N GLY A 86 -21.89 0.90 -5.26
CA GLY A 86 -21.77 0.24 -6.57
C GLY A 86 -22.68 -0.98 -6.77
N ALA A 87 -23.72 -1.13 -5.94
CA ALA A 87 -24.77 -2.16 -6.08
C ALA A 87 -26.13 -1.50 -6.29
#